data_AF-A0A9C9DDU4-F1
#
_entry.id   AF-A0A9C9DDU4-F1
#
_cell.length_a   1.000
_cell.length_b   1.000
_cell.length_c   1.000
_cell.angle_alpha   90.00
_cell.angle_beta   90.00
_cell.angle_gamma   90.00
#
_symmetry.space_group_name_H-M   'P 1'
#
loop_
_entity.id
_entity.type
_entity.pdbx_description
1 polymer ?
#
loop_
_entity_poly.entity_id
_entity_poly.type
_entity_poly.pdbx_seq_one_letter_code
_entity_poly.pdbx_strand_id
1 'polypeptide(L)'
;MDVYPIVLRLLHIGGGVFWAGSTFFMAFLMSPAVRMAGEGGQQYMRTLTQRTPLATFMSVSSLLNVISGILLYWRASAGFRSNWMASGMGITLAIGGLAGLIATVIGTLVNRSLAEKIGALGKEIQASGGPPTPEQLAQMRKYQAGLASALKWSAVLLAISVVTMAVARYV
;
A
#
# COMPACT_ATOMS: atom_id res chain seq x y z
N MET A 1 -5.72 -3.51 -33.88
CA MET A 1 -5.26 -3.73 -32.49
C MET A 1 -6.08 -2.82 -31.59
N ASP A 2 -6.75 -3.36 -30.58
CA ASP A 2 -7.49 -2.55 -29.62
C ASP A 2 -6.49 -1.93 -28.62
N VAL A 3 -6.30 -0.61 -28.70
CA VAL A 3 -5.30 0.14 -27.89
C VAL A 3 -5.72 0.18 -26.42
N TYR A 4 -7.02 0.12 -26.15
CA TYR A 4 -7.60 0.22 -24.81
C TYR A 4 -7.04 -0.82 -23.81
N PRO A 5 -7.10 -2.15 -24.06
CA PRO A 5 -6.56 -3.14 -23.12
C PRO A 5 -5.04 -3.07 -22.97
N ILE A 6 -4.32 -2.56 -23.97
CA ILE A 6 -2.86 -2.37 -23.90
C ILE A 6 -2.55 -1.26 -22.89
N VAL A 7 -3.21 -0.11 -23.02
CA VAL A 7 -3.04 1.02 -22.08
C VAL A 7 -3.39 0.60 -20.66
N LEU A 8 -4.51 -0.07 -20.45
CA LEU A 8 -4.89 -0.55 -19.12
C LEU A 8 -3.85 -1.51 -18.54
N ARG A 9 -3.29 -2.42 -19.33
CA ARG A 9 -2.22 -3.32 -18.87
C ARG A 9 -0.95 -2.57 -18.49
N LEU A 10 -0.56 -1.57 -19.27
CA LEU A 10 0.62 -0.74 -18.94
C LEU A 10 0.42 0.02 -17.62
N LEU A 11 -0.76 0.61 -17.41
CA LEU A 11 -1.10 1.27 -16.15
C LEU A 11 -1.15 0.27 -14.98
N HIS A 12 -1.74 -0.91 -15.20
CA HIS A 12 -1.84 -1.94 -14.18
C HIS A 12 -0.47 -2.44 -13.76
N ILE A 13 0.33 -2.91 -14.71
CA ILE A 13 1.64 -3.50 -14.45
C ILE A 13 2.60 -2.42 -13.95
N GLY A 14 2.67 -1.26 -14.61
CA GLY A 14 3.58 -0.18 -14.22
C GLY A 14 3.27 0.35 -12.82
N GLY A 15 1.98 0.64 -12.53
CA GLY A 15 1.55 1.05 -11.20
C GLY A 15 1.79 -0.03 -10.15
N GLY A 16 1.54 -1.29 -10.49
CA GLY A 16 1.75 -2.44 -9.61
C GLY A 16 3.21 -2.68 -9.28
N VAL A 17 4.10 -2.62 -10.27
CA VAL A 17 5.56 -2.77 -10.09
C VAL A 17 6.09 -1.70 -9.14
N PHE A 18 5.76 -0.43 -9.39
CA PHE A 18 6.21 0.65 -8.51
C PHE A 18 5.62 0.49 -7.10
N TRP A 19 4.31 0.31 -6.99
CA TRP A 19 3.62 0.30 -5.71
C TRP A 19 3.98 -0.93 -4.85
N ALA A 20 3.86 -2.14 -5.41
CA ALA A 20 4.20 -3.37 -4.68
C ALA A 20 5.70 -3.46 -4.41
N GLY A 21 6.55 -3.14 -5.40
CA GLY A 21 8.00 -3.13 -5.23
C GLY A 21 8.45 -2.17 -4.13
N SER A 22 7.93 -0.94 -4.13
CA SER A 22 8.19 0.03 -3.07
C SER A 22 7.68 -0.46 -1.73
N THR A 23 6.47 -1.05 -1.67
CA THR A 23 5.92 -1.60 -0.42
C THR A 23 6.81 -2.70 0.16
N PHE A 24 7.31 -3.62 -0.67
CA PHE A 24 8.23 -4.68 -0.24
C PHE A 24 9.55 -4.10 0.27
N PHE A 25 10.16 -3.19 -0.50
CA PHE A 25 11.38 -2.50 -0.09
C PHE A 25 11.18 -1.78 1.25
N MET A 26 10.09 -1.02 1.39
CA MET A 26 9.79 -0.28 2.60
C MET A 26 9.56 -1.21 3.80
N ALA A 27 8.82 -2.29 3.62
CA ALA A 27 8.44 -3.21 4.69
C ALA A 27 9.62 -4.05 5.19
N PHE A 28 10.43 -4.60 4.27
CA PHE A 28 11.43 -5.61 4.59
C PHE A 28 12.84 -5.07 4.75
N LEU A 29 13.17 -3.93 4.13
CA LEU A 29 14.52 -3.37 4.13
C LEU A 29 14.57 -2.01 4.81
N MET A 30 13.79 -1.05 4.33
CA MET A 30 13.88 0.34 4.80
C MET A 30 13.38 0.50 6.23
N SER A 31 12.19 0.01 6.57
CA SER A 31 11.61 0.15 7.91
C SER A 31 12.47 -0.49 9.01
N PRO A 32 13.00 -1.73 8.84
CA PRO A 32 13.98 -2.28 9.77
C PRO A 32 15.25 -1.44 9.89
N ALA A 33 15.84 -1.00 8.77
CA ALA A 33 17.05 -0.18 8.77
C ALA A 33 16.85 1.16 9.51
N VAL A 34 15.74 1.83 9.26
CA VAL A 34 15.33 3.08 9.95
C VAL A 34 15.22 2.87 11.46
N ARG A 35 14.63 1.74 11.89
CA ARG A 35 14.50 1.43 13.32
C ARG A 35 15.84 1.18 13.98
N MET A 36 16.75 0.46 13.32
CA MET A 36 18.09 0.19 13.84
C MET A 36 18.94 1.47 13.92
N ALA A 37 18.75 2.41 13.00
CA ALA A 37 19.46 3.69 12.96
C ALA A 37 18.97 4.72 13.99
N GLY A 38 17.97 4.40 14.83
CA GLY A 38 17.48 5.27 15.90
C GLY A 38 17.00 6.64 15.39
N GLU A 39 17.43 7.71 16.06
CA GLU A 39 16.99 9.09 15.75
C GLU A 39 17.39 9.54 14.34
N GLY A 40 18.58 9.16 13.87
CA GLY A 40 19.04 9.48 12.51
C GLY A 40 18.15 8.86 11.43
N GLY A 41 17.73 7.61 11.63
CA GLY A 41 16.77 6.93 10.76
C GLY A 41 15.41 7.60 10.74
N GLN A 42 14.92 8.03 11.92
CA GLN A 42 13.64 8.75 12.01
C GLN A 42 13.70 10.11 11.30
N GLN A 43 14.82 10.83 11.41
CA GLN A 43 15.02 12.10 10.69
C GLN A 43 15.07 11.90 9.17
N TYR A 44 15.73 10.83 8.70
CA TYR A 44 15.71 10.45 7.29
C TYR A 44 14.28 10.19 6.81
N MET A 45 13.48 9.41 7.55
CA MET A 45 12.10 9.12 7.16
C MET A 45 11.19 10.36 7.15
N ARG A 46 11.35 11.26 8.12
CA ARG A 46 10.64 12.55 8.10
C ARG A 46 10.99 13.35 6.86
N THR A 47 12.27 13.45 6.53
CA THR A 47 12.74 14.17 5.34
C THR A 47 12.18 13.52 4.07
N LEU A 48 12.31 12.20 3.94
CA LEU A 48 11.80 11.45 2.79
C LEU A 48 10.29 11.67 2.61
N THR A 49 9.50 11.58 3.67
CA THR A 49 8.03 11.67 3.59
C THR A 49 7.51 13.10 3.45
N GLN A 50 8.20 14.11 3.99
CA GLN A 50 7.77 15.51 3.99
C GLN A 50 8.39 16.33 2.85
N ARG A 51 9.57 15.95 2.37
CA ARG A 51 10.32 16.71 1.35
C ARG A 51 10.32 16.05 -0.03
N THR A 52 9.76 14.85 -0.15
CA THR A 52 9.63 14.17 -1.44
C THR A 52 8.17 13.79 -1.70
N PRO A 53 7.78 13.61 -2.98
CA PRO A 53 6.42 13.19 -3.34
C PRO A 53 6.19 11.68 -3.13
N LEU A 54 6.92 11.01 -2.25
CA LEU A 54 6.78 9.55 -2.03
C LEU A 54 5.33 9.14 -1.77
N ALA A 55 4.64 9.83 -0.86
CA ALA A 55 3.23 9.53 -0.56
C ALA A 55 2.34 9.68 -1.81
N THR A 56 2.54 10.75 -2.57
CA THR A 56 1.81 11.01 -3.82
C THR A 56 2.07 9.92 -4.85
N PHE A 57 3.33 9.55 -5.09
CA PHE A 57 3.65 8.48 -6.03
C PHE A 57 3.08 7.13 -5.62
N MET A 58 3.11 6.80 -4.32
CA MET A 58 2.50 5.57 -3.80
C MET A 58 0.99 5.57 -4.05
N SER A 59 0.29 6.65 -3.72
CA SER A 59 -1.17 6.75 -3.90
C SER A 59 -1.60 6.76 -5.37
N VAL A 60 -0.90 7.50 -6.23
CA VAL A 60 -1.21 7.54 -7.68
C VAL A 60 -0.96 6.17 -8.29
N SER A 61 0.16 5.52 -7.96
CA SER A 61 0.50 4.20 -8.52
C SER A 61 -0.47 3.11 -8.06
N SER A 62 -0.88 3.11 -6.78
CA SER A 62 -1.90 2.18 -6.29
C SER A 62 -3.25 2.41 -6.97
N LEU A 63 -3.65 3.67 -7.16
CA LEU A 63 -4.92 4.01 -7.81
C LEU A 63 -4.94 3.58 -9.27
N LEU A 64 -3.87 3.90 -10.02
CA LEU A 64 -3.70 3.48 -11.41
C LEU A 64 -3.74 1.95 -11.52
N ASN A 65 -3.03 1.24 -10.63
CA ASN A 65 -3.03 -0.21 -10.60
C ASN A 65 -4.43 -0.79 -10.35
N VAL A 66 -5.12 -0.34 -9.29
CA VAL A 66 -6.43 -0.88 -8.90
C VAL A 66 -7.49 -0.58 -9.95
N ILE A 67 -7.62 0.67 -10.41
CA ILE A 67 -8.65 1.05 -11.39
C ILE A 67 -8.45 0.28 -12.69
N SER A 68 -7.22 0.25 -13.21
CA SER A 68 -6.95 -0.49 -14.45
C SER A 68 -7.18 -1.99 -14.30
N GLY A 69 -6.86 -2.57 -13.14
CA GLY A 69 -7.13 -3.98 -12.83
C GLY A 69 -8.63 -4.30 -12.81
N ILE A 70 -9.44 -3.46 -12.18
CA ILE A 70 -10.90 -3.59 -12.17
C ILE A 70 -11.45 -3.52 -13.60
N LEU A 71 -11.01 -2.55 -14.41
CA LEU A 71 -11.47 -2.39 -15.79
C LEU A 71 -11.06 -3.56 -16.68
N LEU A 72 -9.85 -4.10 -16.50
CA LEU A 72 -9.39 -5.30 -17.20
C LEU A 72 -10.23 -6.52 -16.83
N TYR A 73 -10.49 -6.73 -15.54
CA TYR A 73 -11.32 -7.84 -15.07
C TYR A 73 -12.77 -7.70 -15.51
N TRP A 74 -13.34 -6.49 -15.42
CA TRP A 74 -14.69 -6.17 -15.91
C TRP A 74 -14.84 -6.50 -17.39
N ARG A 75 -13.85 -6.11 -18.21
CA ARG A 75 -13.83 -6.46 -19.65
C ARG A 75 -13.75 -7.96 -19.88
N ALA A 76 -12.83 -8.65 -19.20
CA ALA A 76 -12.64 -10.10 -19.36
C ALA A 76 -13.89 -10.90 -18.94
N SER A 77 -14.66 -10.37 -17.99
CA SER A 77 -15.86 -11.01 -17.43
C SER A 77 -17.19 -10.59 -18.09
N ALA A 78 -17.15 -9.88 -19.22
CA ALA A 78 -18.34 -9.32 -19.89
C ALA A 78 -19.22 -8.47 -18.95
N GLY A 79 -18.57 -7.70 -18.08
CA GLY A 79 -19.19 -6.86 -17.07
C GLY A 79 -19.63 -7.62 -15.82
N PHE A 80 -18.80 -8.55 -15.34
CA PHE A 80 -19.08 -9.44 -14.22
C PHE A 80 -20.25 -10.42 -14.41
N ARG A 81 -20.55 -10.80 -15.66
CA ARG A 81 -21.71 -11.64 -16.01
C ARG A 81 -21.35 -12.98 -16.63
N SER A 82 -20.08 -13.20 -16.97
CA SER A 82 -19.66 -14.40 -17.70
C SER A 82 -19.25 -15.55 -16.77
N ASN A 83 -19.46 -16.79 -17.22
CA ASN A 83 -18.94 -18.01 -16.58
C ASN A 83 -17.40 -18.04 -16.47
N TRP A 84 -16.67 -17.24 -17.25
CA TRP A 84 -15.22 -17.11 -17.15
C TRP A 84 -14.77 -16.71 -15.73
N MET A 85 -15.58 -15.97 -14.97
CA MET A 85 -15.26 -15.64 -13.58
C MET A 85 -15.16 -16.86 -12.66
N ALA A 86 -15.88 -17.93 -12.98
CA ALA A 86 -15.84 -19.19 -12.25
C ALA A 86 -14.72 -20.14 -12.73
N SER A 87 -13.95 -19.75 -13.76
CA SER A 87 -12.76 -20.50 -14.19
C SER A 87 -11.62 -20.36 -13.17
N GLY A 88 -10.63 -21.27 -13.21
CA GLY A 88 -9.44 -21.21 -12.35
C GLY A 88 -8.69 -19.89 -12.49
N MET A 89 -8.45 -19.44 -13.72
CA MET A 89 -7.91 -18.11 -14.03
C MET A 89 -8.75 -16.97 -13.43
N GLY A 90 -10.07 -16.97 -13.66
CA GLY A 90 -10.97 -15.92 -13.17
C GLY A 90 -10.95 -15.79 -11.65
N ILE A 91 -11.09 -16.91 -10.95
CA ILE A 91 -11.04 -16.98 -9.47
C ILE A 91 -9.68 -16.52 -8.96
N THR A 92 -8.59 -16.96 -9.58
CA THR A 92 -7.24 -16.60 -9.16
C THR A 92 -6.97 -15.11 -9.30
N LEU A 93 -7.38 -14.50 -10.43
CA LEU A 93 -7.32 -13.06 -10.61
C LEU A 93 -8.21 -12.30 -9.62
N ALA A 94 -9.39 -12.83 -9.27
CA ALA A 94 -10.27 -12.22 -8.29
C ALA A 94 -9.66 -12.23 -6.88
N ILE A 95 -9.02 -13.33 -6.45
CA ILE A 95 -8.30 -13.41 -5.17
C ILE A 95 -7.19 -12.37 -5.13
N GLY A 96 -6.38 -12.28 -6.19
CA GLY A 96 -5.31 -11.29 -6.29
C GLY A 96 -5.81 -9.85 -6.29
N GLY A 97 -6.90 -9.60 -7.02
CA GLY A 97 -7.57 -8.30 -7.07
C GLY A 97 -8.13 -7.88 -5.71
N LEU A 98 -8.76 -8.81 -4.99
CA LEU A 98 -9.29 -8.56 -3.64
C LEU A 98 -8.16 -8.27 -2.65
N ALA A 99 -7.06 -9.02 -2.70
CA ALA A 99 -5.90 -8.75 -1.86
C ALA A 99 -5.32 -7.34 -2.12
N GLY A 100 -5.20 -6.94 -3.40
CA GLY A 100 -4.78 -5.59 -3.78
C GLY A 100 -5.75 -4.49 -3.33
N LEU A 101 -7.06 -4.74 -3.41
CA LEU A 101 -8.10 -3.83 -2.90
C LEU A 101 -7.98 -3.63 -1.39
N ILE A 102 -7.84 -4.72 -0.62
CA ILE A 102 -7.65 -4.64 0.83
C ILE A 102 -6.36 -3.89 1.18
N ALA A 103 -5.26 -4.17 0.47
CA ALA A 103 -4.00 -3.44 0.67
C ALA A 103 -4.15 -1.94 0.40
N THR A 104 -4.92 -1.57 -0.62
CA THR A 104 -5.24 -0.16 -0.93
C THR A 104 -6.02 0.49 0.22
N VAL A 105 -7.05 -0.19 0.75
CA VAL A 105 -7.83 0.29 1.91
C VAL A 105 -6.95 0.52 3.14
N ILE A 106 -6.03 -0.40 3.42
CA ILE A 106 -5.05 -0.23 4.51
C ILE A 106 -4.19 1.01 4.25
N GLY A 107 -3.68 1.16 3.03
CA GLY A 107 -2.85 2.30 2.62
C GLY A 107 -3.56 3.65 2.71
N THR A 108 -4.82 3.73 2.32
CA THR A 108 -5.55 5.02 2.22
C THR A 108 -6.30 5.38 3.50
N LEU A 109 -6.89 4.42 4.19
CA LEU A 109 -7.72 4.68 5.38
C LEU A 109 -6.92 4.48 6.67
N VAL A 110 -6.27 3.33 6.82
CA VAL A 110 -5.59 2.97 8.08
C VAL A 110 -4.32 3.79 8.25
N ASN A 111 -3.43 3.82 7.26
CA ASN A 111 -2.17 4.56 7.37
C ASN A 111 -2.41 6.06 7.51
N ARG A 112 -3.37 6.62 6.76
CA ARG A 112 -3.75 8.03 6.87
C ARG A 112 -4.24 8.37 8.27
N SER A 113 -5.16 7.60 8.82
CA SER A 113 -5.69 7.82 10.18
C SER A 113 -4.58 7.76 11.24
N LEU A 114 -3.66 6.80 11.13
CA LEU A 114 -2.54 6.68 12.06
C LEU A 114 -1.55 7.84 11.91
N ALA A 115 -1.24 8.27 10.69
CA ALA A 115 -0.37 9.42 10.43
C ALA A 115 -0.98 10.73 10.97
N GLU A 116 -2.29 10.94 10.81
CA GLU A 116 -3.01 12.08 11.36
C GLU A 116 -2.95 12.10 12.89
N LYS A 117 -3.16 10.94 13.55
CA LYS A 117 -3.05 10.81 15.01
C LYS A 117 -1.64 11.10 15.53
N ILE A 118 -0.62 10.60 14.83
CA ILE A 118 0.79 10.91 15.15
C ILE A 118 1.06 12.41 15.01
N GLY A 119 0.58 13.03 13.93
CA GLY A 119 0.73 14.47 13.70
C GLY A 119 0.02 15.32 14.75
N ALA A 120 -1.21 14.96 15.11
CA ALA A 120 -1.99 15.65 16.14
C ALA A 120 -1.32 15.55 17.51
N LEU A 121 -0.93 14.34 17.92
CA LEU A 121 -0.22 14.12 19.19
C LEU A 121 1.14 14.83 19.22
N GLY A 122 1.85 14.87 18.10
CA GLY A 122 3.11 15.61 17.98
C GLY A 122 2.93 17.12 18.19
N LYS A 123 1.84 17.70 17.66
CA LYS A 123 1.49 19.11 17.88
C LYS A 123 1.10 19.39 19.33
N GLU A 124 0.37 18.48 19.97
CA GLU A 124 -0.01 18.59 21.38
C GLU A 124 1.21 18.61 22.30
N ILE A 125 2.15 17.68 22.09
CA ILE A 125 3.43 17.62 22.80
C ILE A 125 4.23 18.91 22.60
N GLN A 126 4.24 19.46 21.38
CA GLN A 126 4.96 20.71 21.11
C GLN A 126 4.29 21.91 21.79
N ALA A 127 2.95 21.95 21.84
CA ALA A 127 2.18 23.02 22.45
C ALA A 127 2.27 23.05 23.98
N SER A 128 2.50 21.90 24.64
CA SER A 128 2.65 21.84 26.10
C SER A 128 3.95 22.46 26.61
N GLY A 129 4.94 22.71 25.73
CA GLY A 129 6.20 23.39 26.05
C GLY A 129 7.13 22.62 27.00
N GLY A 130 6.75 21.41 27.41
CA GLY A 130 7.50 20.53 28.31
C GLY A 130 7.84 19.19 27.67
N PRO A 131 8.62 18.34 28.38
CA PRO A 131 8.89 16.99 27.90
C PRO A 131 7.58 16.18 27.76
N PRO A 132 7.49 15.25 26.78
CA PRO A 132 6.30 14.43 26.58
C PRO A 132 5.98 13.60 27.83
N THR A 133 4.69 13.50 28.20
CA THR A 133 4.30 12.63 29.33
C THR A 133 4.50 11.15 28.99
N PRO A 134 4.62 10.25 29.99
CA PRO A 134 4.71 8.81 29.74
C PRO A 134 3.54 8.27 28.89
N GLU A 135 2.34 8.79 29.08
CA GLU A 135 1.14 8.42 28.33
C GLU A 135 1.24 8.87 26.87
N GLN A 136 1.69 10.10 26.62
CA GLN A 136 1.91 10.62 25.26
C GLN A 136 2.97 9.79 24.53
N LEU A 137 4.06 9.42 25.20
CA LEU A 137 5.08 8.52 24.63
C LEU A 137 4.52 7.14 24.31
N ALA A 138 3.71 6.57 25.20
CA ALA A 138 3.08 5.26 24.98
C ALA A 138 2.11 5.30 23.79
N GLN A 139 1.29 6.35 23.67
CA GLN A 139 0.37 6.53 22.53
C GLN A 139 1.14 6.72 21.21
N MET A 140 2.19 7.53 21.21
CA MET A 140 3.05 7.74 20.04
C MET A 140 3.64 6.41 19.55
N ARG A 141 4.22 5.61 20.46
CA ARG A 141 4.76 4.28 20.15
C ARG A 141 3.68 3.35 19.60
N LYS A 142 2.48 3.35 20.17
CA LYS A 142 1.35 2.54 19.70
C LYS A 142 0.96 2.88 18.26
N TYR A 143 0.84 4.16 17.92
CA TYR A 143 0.48 4.57 16.56
C TYR A 143 1.59 4.26 15.55
N GLN A 144 2.86 4.47 15.93
CA GLN A 144 4.01 4.10 15.10
C GLN A 144 4.10 2.59 14.86
N ALA A 145 3.86 1.77 15.89
CA ALA A 145 3.80 0.32 15.76
C ALA A 145 2.63 -0.12 14.86
N GLY A 146 1.49 0.59 14.94
CA GLY A 146 0.35 0.41 14.03
C GLY A 146 0.74 0.64 12.57
N LEU A 147 1.46 1.72 12.24
CA LEU A 147 1.93 2.00 10.88
C LEU A 147 2.88 0.91 10.38
N ALA A 148 3.82 0.47 11.23
CA ALA A 148 4.75 -0.60 10.88
C ALA A 148 4.02 -1.92 10.61
N SER A 149 2.99 -2.23 11.41
CA SER A 149 2.15 -3.42 11.22
C SER A 149 1.33 -3.34 9.92
N ALA A 150 0.69 -2.20 9.66
CA ALA A 150 -0.08 -1.97 8.45
C ALA A 150 0.76 -2.10 7.17
N LEU A 151 2.01 -1.62 7.20
CA LEU A 151 2.96 -1.79 6.10
C LEU A 151 3.30 -3.26 5.85
N LYS A 152 3.54 -4.05 6.91
CA LYS A 152 3.82 -5.49 6.79
C LYS A 152 2.62 -6.26 6.24
N TRP A 153 1.41 -6.00 6.74
CA TRP A 153 0.20 -6.64 6.23
C TRP A 153 -0.07 -6.26 4.77
N SER A 154 0.17 -5.00 4.39
CA SER A 154 0.10 -4.57 3.00
C SER A 154 1.09 -5.35 2.13
N ALA A 155 2.32 -5.56 2.59
CA ALA A 155 3.30 -6.37 1.87
C ALA A 155 2.84 -7.83 1.71
N VAL A 156 2.25 -8.45 2.74
CA VAL A 156 1.71 -9.83 2.62
C VAL A 156 0.58 -9.90 1.59
N LEU A 157 -0.37 -8.97 1.65
CA LEU A 157 -1.48 -8.92 0.71
C LEU A 157 -1.01 -8.68 -0.74
N LEU A 158 -0.03 -7.80 -0.92
CA LEU A 158 0.55 -7.56 -2.24
C LEU A 158 1.39 -8.74 -2.73
N ALA A 159 2.02 -9.51 -1.85
CA ALA A 159 2.67 -10.76 -2.23
C ALA A 159 1.64 -11.78 -2.75
N ILE A 160 0.50 -11.94 -2.07
CA ILE A 160 -0.62 -12.77 -2.55
C ILE A 160 -1.10 -12.28 -3.91
N SER A 161 -1.28 -10.97 -4.07
CA SER A 161 -1.69 -10.35 -5.34
C SER A 161 -0.69 -10.65 -6.47
N VAL A 162 0.61 -10.45 -6.24
CA VAL A 162 1.66 -10.72 -7.24
C VAL A 162 1.70 -12.19 -7.62
N VAL A 163 1.67 -13.10 -6.65
CA VAL A 163 1.71 -14.56 -6.90
C VAL A 163 0.51 -14.98 -7.72
N THR A 164 -0.71 -14.61 -7.31
CA THR A 164 -1.94 -14.95 -8.04
C THR A 164 -1.93 -14.39 -9.45
N MET A 165 -1.51 -13.14 -9.66
CA MET A 165 -1.39 -12.55 -11.01
C MET A 165 -0.37 -13.28 -11.89
N ALA A 166 0.74 -13.75 -11.31
CA ALA A 166 1.77 -14.49 -12.03
C ALA A 166 1.31 -15.89 -12.45
N VAL A 167 0.51 -16.56 -11.61
CA VAL A 167 0.10 -17.96 -11.83
C VAL A 167 -1.25 -18.09 -12.54
N ALA A 168 -2.09 -17.05 -12.54
CA ALA A 168 -3.48 -17.12 -13.01
C ALA A 168 -3.65 -17.73 -14.42
N ARG A 169 -2.69 -17.53 -15.32
CA ARG A 169 -2.76 -18.08 -16.69
C ARG A 169 -2.56 -19.59 -16.79
N TYR A 170 -2.12 -20.23 -15.70
CA TYR A 170 -1.77 -21.66 -15.65
C TYR A 170 -2.77 -22.51 -14.88
N VAL A 171 -3.85 -21.90 -14.38
CA VAL A 171 -4.86 -22.52 -13.51
C VAL A 171 -6.26 -22.40 -14.11
#